data_AF-A0A2V6CS12-F1
#
_entry.id   AF-A0A2V6CS12-F1
#
_cell.length_a   1.000
_cell.length_b   1.000
_cell.length_c   1.000
_cell.angle_alpha   90.00
_cell.angle_beta   90.00
_cell.angle_gamma   90.00
#
_symmetry.space_group_name_H-M   'P 1'
#
loop_
_entity.id
_entity.type
_entity.pdbx_description
1 polymer ?
#
loop_
_entity_poly.entity_id
_entity_poly.type
_entity_poly.pdbx_seq_one_letter_code
_entity_poly.pdbx_strand_id
1 'polypeptide(L)'
;MVMELGAAECVALWALFTHAIDTFGIATRLAITSPRPQCGKTTLLDILYRLVVRPLLAGNVSAASVFRVVEVAQPTLMIDEADTFLPGNDELRGVLNSGHRHGGSVIRVVGEAMEVREFSTFAPAAIAMIGNLPGTLADRSISIALKRKRADEAVESFR
;
A
#
# COMPACT_ATOMS: atom_id res chain seq x y z
N MET A 1 18.31 -3.78 -5.25
CA MET A 1 17.88 -3.19 -3.96
C MET A 1 18.57 -3.96 -2.85
N VAL A 2 18.86 -3.32 -1.72
CA VAL A 2 19.30 -4.04 -0.51
C VAL A 2 18.23 -3.87 0.55
N MET A 3 17.83 -4.99 1.14
CA MET A 3 16.85 -5.08 2.21
C MET A 3 17.55 -5.53 3.49
N GLU A 4 16.95 -5.22 4.65
CA GLU A 4 17.43 -5.74 5.93
C GLU A 4 17.14 -7.24 6.07
N LEU A 5 17.87 -7.93 6.95
CA LEU A 5 17.67 -9.36 7.20
C LEU A 5 16.22 -9.61 7.63
N GLY A 6 15.57 -10.63 7.06
CA GLY A 6 14.18 -10.97 7.36
C GLY A 6 13.13 -10.18 6.56
N ALA A 7 13.53 -9.10 5.88
CA ALA A 7 12.58 -8.27 5.14
C ALA A 7 11.99 -8.98 3.91
N ALA A 8 12.76 -9.84 3.24
CA ALA A 8 12.27 -10.62 2.10
C ALA A 8 11.19 -11.62 2.54
N GLU A 9 11.39 -12.28 3.68
CA GLU A 9 10.46 -13.19 4.31
C GLU A 9 9.19 -12.45 4.76
N CYS A 10 9.33 -11.28 5.39
CA CYS A 10 8.20 -10.42 5.72
C CYS A 10 7.38 -10.03 4.48
N VAL A 11 8.04 -9.65 3.38
CA VAL A 11 7.36 -9.34 2.10
C VAL A 11 6.64 -10.57 1.55
N ALA A 12 7.28 -11.75 1.57
CA ALA A 12 6.68 -12.99 1.09
C ALA A 12 5.45 -13.41 1.91
N LEU A 13 5.54 -13.34 3.23
CA LEU A 13 4.43 -13.62 4.14
C LEU A 13 3.31 -12.59 3.98
N TRP A 14 3.64 -11.32 3.80
CA TRP A 14 2.64 -10.29 3.51
C TRP A 14 1.93 -10.55 2.19
N ALA A 15 2.64 -10.98 1.14
CA ALA A 15 2.03 -11.36 -0.13
C ALA A 15 1.05 -12.52 0.04
N LEU A 16 1.44 -13.58 0.76
CA LEU A 16 0.54 -14.70 1.09
C LEU A 16 -0.68 -14.25 1.91
N PHE A 17 -0.46 -13.37 2.89
CA PHE A 17 -1.53 -12.78 3.70
C PHE A 17 -2.61 -12.12 2.84
N THR A 18 -2.26 -11.45 1.73
CA THR A 18 -3.26 -10.83 0.85
C THR A 18 -4.29 -11.83 0.30
N HIS A 19 -3.88 -13.08 0.03
CA HIS A 19 -4.79 -14.14 -0.46
C HIS A 19 -5.74 -14.66 0.61
N ALA A 20 -5.41 -14.49 1.89
CA ALA A 20 -6.21 -14.93 3.01
C ALA A 20 -6.91 -13.78 3.75
N ILE A 21 -6.93 -12.57 3.15
CA ILE A 21 -7.37 -11.33 3.82
C ILE A 21 -8.77 -11.42 4.44
N ASP A 22 -9.69 -12.17 3.81
CA ASP A 22 -11.07 -12.32 4.28
C ASP A 22 -11.17 -13.06 5.62
N THR A 23 -10.10 -13.74 6.05
CA THR A 23 -10.02 -14.41 7.36
C THR A 23 -9.44 -13.52 8.46
N PHE A 24 -8.91 -12.34 8.11
CA PHE A 24 -8.28 -11.41 9.06
C PHE A 24 -9.16 -10.19 9.34
N GLY A 25 -9.17 -9.75 10.60
CA GLY A 25 -9.81 -8.50 10.99
C GLY A 25 -8.99 -7.24 10.64
N ILE A 26 -7.76 -7.41 10.18
CA ILE A 26 -6.80 -6.32 9.95
C ILE A 26 -6.15 -6.48 8.57
N ALA A 27 -6.24 -5.43 7.76
CA ALA A 27 -5.55 -5.25 6.50
C ALA A 27 -4.22 -4.51 6.74
N THR A 28 -3.21 -5.26 7.19
CA THR A 28 -1.87 -4.75 7.48
C THR A 28 -1.27 -4.07 6.25
N ARG A 29 -0.73 -2.88 6.45
CA ARG A 29 -0.10 -2.09 5.38
C ARG A 29 1.37 -2.53 5.22
N LEU A 30 1.89 -2.43 4.01
CA LEU A 30 3.31 -2.63 3.74
C LEU A 30 3.92 -1.30 3.32
N ALA A 31 4.81 -0.74 4.15
CA ALA A 31 5.49 0.51 3.86
C ALA A 31 6.83 0.21 3.19
N ILE A 32 6.97 0.53 1.91
CA ILE A 32 8.20 0.34 1.15
C ILE A 32 8.91 1.70 1.07
N THR A 33 9.85 1.92 1.99
CA THR A 33 10.49 3.24 2.14
C THR A 33 11.93 3.22 1.66
N SER A 34 12.48 4.40 1.39
CA SER A 34 13.89 4.56 1.06
C SER A 34 14.36 5.98 1.34
N PRO A 35 15.64 6.21 1.66
CA PRO A 35 16.12 7.56 1.94
C PRO A 35 16.24 8.44 0.67
N ARG A 36 16.30 7.84 -0.53
CA ARG A 36 16.51 8.54 -1.81
C ARG A 36 15.86 7.79 -2.98
N PRO A 37 15.70 8.44 -4.16
CA PRO A 37 15.30 7.76 -5.39
C PRO A 37 16.22 6.59 -5.76
N GLN A 38 15.76 5.73 -6.67
CA GLN A 38 16.56 4.65 -7.27
C GLN A 38 17.09 3.58 -6.29
N CYS A 39 16.35 3.32 -5.19
CA CYS A 39 16.66 2.22 -4.27
C CYS A 39 15.97 0.88 -4.62
N GLY A 40 15.15 0.85 -5.68
CA GLY A 40 14.44 -0.35 -6.15
C GLY A 40 13.02 -0.54 -5.59
N LYS A 41 12.37 0.54 -5.11
CA LYS A 41 10.99 0.52 -4.62
C LYS A 41 10.00 0.01 -5.67
N THR A 42 10.02 0.60 -6.87
CA THR A 42 9.17 0.19 -8.00
C THR A 42 9.44 -1.26 -8.39
N THR A 43 10.71 -1.70 -8.39
CA THR A 43 11.04 -3.12 -8.63
C THR A 43 10.41 -4.06 -7.60
N LEU A 44 10.40 -3.69 -6.32
CA LEU A 44 9.74 -4.49 -5.29
C LEU A 44 8.21 -4.49 -5.47
N LEU A 45 7.62 -3.34 -5.82
CA LEU A 45 6.20 -3.27 -6.15
C LEU A 45 5.86 -4.14 -7.37
N ASP A 46 6.69 -4.16 -8.42
CA ASP A 46 6.50 -5.01 -9.60
C ASP A 46 6.53 -6.51 -9.27
N ILE A 47 7.41 -6.89 -8.33
CA ILE A 47 7.47 -8.27 -7.82
C ILE A 47 6.17 -8.58 -7.07
N LEU A 48 5.79 -7.73 -6.11
CA LEU A 48 4.57 -7.91 -5.33
C LEU A 48 3.32 -7.94 -6.22
N TYR A 49 3.25 -7.10 -7.25
CA TYR A 49 2.14 -7.06 -8.21
C TYR A 49 1.86 -8.44 -8.82
N ARG A 50 2.88 -9.28 -8.99
CA ARG A 50 2.73 -10.65 -9.53
C ARG A 50 2.36 -11.68 -8.48
N LEU A 51 2.56 -11.38 -7.20
CA LEU A 51 2.43 -12.33 -6.08
C LEU A 51 1.16 -12.13 -5.27
N VAL A 52 0.61 -10.92 -5.21
CA VAL A 52 -0.57 -10.60 -4.40
C VAL A 52 -1.88 -10.92 -5.12
N VAL A 53 -2.97 -11.01 -4.35
CA VAL A 53 -4.31 -11.19 -4.92
C VAL A 53 -4.84 -9.86 -5.48
N ARG A 54 -5.47 -9.91 -6.66
CA ARG A 54 -6.15 -8.76 -7.30
C ARG A 54 -5.35 -7.44 -7.22
N PRO A 55 -4.11 -7.40 -7.73
CA PRO A 55 -3.28 -6.22 -7.63
C PRO A 55 -3.90 -5.04 -8.39
N LEU A 56 -3.89 -3.86 -7.78
CA LEU A 56 -4.26 -2.60 -8.44
C LEU A 56 -3.14 -1.59 -8.26
N LEU A 57 -2.38 -1.37 -9.34
CA LEU A 57 -1.35 -0.34 -9.38
C LEU A 57 -1.99 1.05 -9.50
N ALA A 58 -1.64 1.92 -8.57
CA ALA A 58 -2.24 3.22 -8.37
C ALA A 58 -1.13 4.28 -8.29
N GLY A 59 -0.91 5.00 -9.39
CA GLY A 59 -0.13 6.24 -9.41
C GLY A 59 -1.07 7.43 -9.29
N ASN A 60 -0.89 8.27 -8.25
CA ASN A 60 -1.65 9.50 -8.00
C ASN A 60 -3.19 9.33 -8.10
N VAL A 61 -3.77 8.52 -7.21
CA VAL A 61 -5.22 8.24 -7.19
C VAL A 61 -5.98 9.15 -6.22
N SER A 62 -7.18 9.56 -6.61
CA SER A 62 -8.07 10.32 -5.71
C SER A 62 -8.62 9.41 -4.60
N ALA A 63 -8.91 9.99 -3.43
CA ALA A 63 -9.58 9.28 -2.34
C ALA A 63 -10.92 8.66 -2.79
N ALA A 64 -11.65 9.39 -3.65
CA ALA A 64 -12.90 8.95 -4.27
C ALA A 64 -12.75 7.68 -5.11
N SER A 65 -11.69 7.62 -5.91
CA SER A 65 -11.38 6.44 -6.72
C SER A 65 -11.05 5.23 -5.83
N VAL A 66 -10.30 5.45 -4.74
CA VAL A 66 -9.88 4.37 -3.84
C VAL A 66 -11.06 3.68 -3.16
N PHE A 67 -11.94 4.41 -2.45
CA PHE A 67 -13.03 3.72 -1.74
C PHE A 67 -14.04 3.08 -2.70
N ARG A 68 -14.22 3.64 -3.92
CA ARG A 68 -15.12 3.05 -4.93
C ARG A 68 -14.56 1.76 -5.51
N VAL A 69 -13.26 1.73 -5.81
CA VAL A 69 -12.64 0.51 -6.35
C VAL A 69 -12.51 -0.57 -5.29
N VAL A 70 -12.27 -0.19 -4.03
CA VAL A 70 -12.24 -1.14 -2.91
C VAL A 70 -13.59 -1.81 -2.72
N GLU A 71 -14.68 -1.04 -2.72
CA GLU A 71 -16.04 -1.55 -2.62
C GLU A 71 -16.37 -2.59 -3.71
N VAL A 72 -15.99 -2.33 -4.96
CA VAL A 72 -16.41 -3.17 -6.10
C VAL A 72 -15.45 -4.33 -6.37
N ALA A 73 -14.15 -4.12 -6.20
CA ALA A 73 -13.13 -5.08 -6.61
C ALA A 73 -12.33 -5.70 -5.46
N GLN A 74 -12.39 -5.12 -4.26
CA GLN A 74 -11.57 -5.47 -3.08
C GLN A 74 -10.11 -5.81 -3.46
N PRO A 75 -9.38 -4.87 -4.10
CA PRO A 75 -8.04 -5.13 -4.61
C PRO A 75 -6.98 -5.11 -3.51
N THR A 76 -5.79 -5.61 -3.82
CA THR A 76 -4.58 -5.22 -3.11
C THR A 76 -4.06 -3.91 -3.73
N LEU A 77 -4.10 -2.83 -2.96
CA LEU A 77 -3.69 -1.51 -3.43
C LEU A 77 -2.15 -1.43 -3.51
N MET A 78 -1.62 -1.08 -4.67
CA MET A 78 -0.19 -0.90 -4.91
C MET A 78 0.06 0.58 -5.23
N ILE A 79 0.45 1.35 -4.23
CA ILE A 79 0.58 2.81 -4.32
C ILE A 79 2.07 3.16 -4.50
N ASP A 80 2.45 3.65 -5.68
CA ASP A 80 3.82 4.13 -5.94
C ASP A 80 3.92 5.66 -5.83
N GLU A 81 5.14 6.15 -5.61
CA GLU A 81 5.48 7.58 -5.50
C GLU A 81 4.62 8.35 -4.49
N ALA A 82 4.23 7.70 -3.38
CA ALA A 82 3.30 8.30 -2.44
C ALA A 82 3.86 9.56 -1.75
N ASP A 83 5.18 9.77 -1.73
CA ASP A 83 5.78 11.03 -1.26
C ASP A 83 5.36 12.26 -2.06
N THR A 84 4.90 12.09 -3.30
CA THR A 84 4.53 13.21 -4.18
C THR A 84 3.13 13.77 -3.90
N PHE A 85 2.21 12.97 -3.34
CA PHE A 85 0.80 13.36 -3.17
C PHE A 85 0.19 13.02 -1.81
N LEU A 86 0.78 12.10 -1.04
CA LEU A 86 0.24 11.70 0.26
C LEU A 86 0.44 12.79 1.34
N PRO A 87 1.59 13.51 1.38
CA PRO A 87 1.72 14.68 2.24
C PRO A 87 0.71 15.77 1.82
N GLY A 88 -0.14 16.19 2.75
CA GLY A 88 -1.19 17.20 2.50
C GLY A 88 -2.51 16.64 1.97
N ASN A 89 -2.62 15.33 1.69
CA ASN A 89 -3.87 14.70 1.28
C ASN A 89 -4.53 13.97 2.46
N ASP A 90 -5.15 14.74 3.35
CA ASP A 90 -5.83 14.23 4.55
C ASP A 90 -6.97 13.25 4.22
N GLU A 91 -7.70 13.49 3.14
CA GLU A 91 -8.81 12.63 2.75
C GLU A 91 -8.32 11.23 2.35
N LEU A 92 -7.30 11.16 1.49
CA LEU A 92 -6.72 9.88 1.08
C LEU A 92 -6.08 9.16 2.27
N ARG A 93 -5.37 9.89 3.14
CA ARG A 93 -4.83 9.31 4.38
C ARG A 93 -5.95 8.76 5.26
N GLY A 94 -7.07 9.45 5.38
CA GLY A 94 -8.26 9.00 6.11
C GLY A 94 -8.82 7.69 5.55
N VAL A 95 -8.99 7.61 4.22
CA VAL A 95 -9.45 6.39 3.53
C VAL A 95 -8.49 5.22 3.77
N LEU A 96 -7.19 5.42 3.57
CA LEU A 96 -6.18 4.38 3.78
C LEU A 96 -6.13 3.93 5.25
N ASN A 97 -6.27 4.87 6.19
CA ASN A 97 -6.31 4.56 7.61
C ASN A 97 -7.56 3.77 8.02
N SER A 98 -8.74 4.15 7.52
CA SER A 98 -10.01 3.45 7.78
C SER A 98 -9.95 2.01 7.29
N GLY A 99 -9.38 1.81 6.10
CA GLY A 99 -9.27 0.50 5.46
C GLY A 99 -8.44 -0.53 6.21
N HIS A 100 -7.67 -0.12 7.22
CA HIS A 100 -6.81 -1.04 7.97
C HIS A 100 -7.59 -2.05 8.79
N ARG A 101 -8.83 -1.74 9.19
CA ARG A 101 -9.66 -2.61 10.02
C ARG A 101 -10.87 -3.09 9.23
N HIS A 102 -11.24 -4.36 9.42
CA HIS A 102 -12.46 -4.91 8.85
C HIS A 102 -13.68 -4.11 9.31
N GLY A 103 -14.60 -3.81 8.38
CA GLY A 103 -15.72 -2.90 8.60
C GLY A 103 -15.36 -1.41 8.50
N GLY A 104 -14.10 -1.07 8.19
CA GLY A 104 -13.69 0.30 7.89
C GLY A 104 -14.39 0.82 6.64
N SER A 105 -14.99 2.00 6.74
CA SER A 105 -15.79 2.59 5.66
C SER A 105 -15.62 4.10 5.60
N VAL A 106 -16.17 4.69 4.55
CA VAL A 106 -16.40 6.13 4.43
C VAL A 106 -17.82 6.39 3.93
N ILE A 107 -18.44 7.45 4.45
CA ILE A 107 -19.77 7.89 4.03
C ILE A 107 -19.61 9.01 3.00
N ARG A 108 -20.33 8.90 1.88
CA ARG A 108 -20.32 9.89 0.80
C ARG A 108 -21.71 10.09 0.24
N VAL A 109 -21.97 11.32 -0.18
CA VAL A 109 -23.17 11.69 -0.93
C VAL A 109 -22.91 11.42 -2.42
N VAL A 110 -23.86 10.79 -3.10
CA VAL A 110 -23.73 10.40 -4.51
C VAL A 110 -24.97 10.75 -5.34
N GLY A 111 -24.74 11.04 -6.62
CA GLY A 111 -25.80 11.32 -7.59
C GLY A 111 -26.50 12.67 -7.38
N GLU A 112 -27.40 13.00 -8.31
CA GLU A 112 -28.20 14.23 -8.27
C GLU A 112 -29.25 14.21 -7.14
N ALA A 113 -29.72 13.01 -6.77
CA ALA A 113 -30.65 12.81 -5.66
C ALA A 113 -29.99 12.94 -4.27
N MET A 114 -28.67 13.22 -4.21
CA MET A 114 -27.92 13.41 -2.97
C MET A 114 -28.06 12.22 -2.00
N GLU A 115 -27.98 11.00 -2.52
CA GLU A 115 -28.11 9.79 -1.73
C GLU A 115 -26.88 9.58 -0.85
N VAL A 116 -27.09 9.31 0.44
CA VAL A 116 -26.02 9.00 1.38
C VAL A 116 -25.69 7.51 1.28
N ARG A 117 -24.45 7.19 0.91
CA ARG A 117 -23.97 5.82 0.79
C ARG A 117 -22.69 5.60 1.60
N GLU A 118 -22.59 4.43 2.20
CA GLU A 118 -21.38 3.91 2.82
C GLU A 118 -20.57 3.10 1.81
N PHE A 119 -19.25 3.31 1.78
CA PHE A 119 -18.30 2.58 0.93
C PHE A 119 -17.26 1.90 1.81
N SER A 120 -17.06 0.60 1.61
CA SER A 120 -15.98 -0.13 2.25
C SER A 120 -14.62 0.45 1.83
N THR A 121 -13.70 0.47 2.78
CA THR A 121 -12.29 0.85 2.56
C THR A 121 -11.34 -0.30 2.88
N PHE A 122 -11.86 -1.44 3.33
CA PHE A 122 -11.06 -2.58 3.76
C PHE A 122 -10.31 -3.23 2.59
N ALA A 123 -8.99 -3.04 2.57
CA ALA A 123 -8.11 -3.57 1.53
C ALA A 123 -6.65 -3.60 2.02
N PRO A 124 -5.86 -4.65 1.71
CA PRO A 124 -4.41 -4.59 1.86
C PRO A 124 -3.83 -3.46 1.00
N ALA A 125 -2.77 -2.80 1.49
CA ALA A 125 -2.08 -1.78 0.70
C ALA A 125 -0.56 -1.84 0.89
N ALA A 126 0.16 -1.91 -0.23
CA ALA A 126 1.59 -1.63 -0.29
C ALA A 126 1.79 -0.17 -0.74
N ILE A 127 2.56 0.61 0.03
CA ILE A 127 2.77 2.03 -0.20
C ILE A 127 4.27 2.29 -0.32
N ALA A 128 4.72 2.65 -1.51
CA ALA A 128 6.09 3.00 -1.78
C ALA A 128 6.30 4.51 -1.75
N MET A 129 7.33 4.96 -1.02
CA MET A 129 7.67 6.38 -0.96
C MET A 129 9.13 6.66 -0.58
N ILE A 130 9.57 7.88 -0.87
CA ILE A 130 10.81 8.43 -0.32
C ILE A 130 10.53 8.98 1.09
N GLY A 131 11.47 8.75 2.02
CA GLY A 131 11.28 9.13 3.42
C GLY A 131 10.37 8.17 4.16
N ASN A 132 9.55 8.69 5.07
CA ASN A 132 8.73 7.89 5.98
C ASN A 132 7.24 8.14 5.74
N LEU A 133 6.42 7.11 6.01
CA LEU A 133 4.96 7.26 6.00
C LEU A 133 4.50 8.27 7.07
N PRO A 134 3.43 9.05 6.80
CA PRO A 134 2.88 9.98 7.77
C PRO A 134 2.18 9.28 8.94
N GLY A 135 2.56 9.62 10.17
CA GLY A 135 1.81 9.38 11.41
C GLY A 135 1.17 7.99 11.51
N THR A 136 -0.15 7.96 11.66
CA THR A 136 -0.97 6.77 11.90
C THR A 136 -0.90 5.70 10.79
N LEU A 137 -0.47 6.04 9.57
CA LEU A 137 -0.23 5.03 8.53
C LEU A 137 1.02 4.21 8.84
N ALA A 138 2.07 4.83 9.37
CA ALA A 138 3.30 4.13 9.74
C ALA A 138 3.02 3.11 10.87
N ASP A 139 2.25 3.49 11.89
CA ASP A 139 1.88 2.62 13.03
C ASP A 139 1.08 1.37 12.61
N ARG A 140 0.40 1.44 11.46
CA ARG A 140 -0.42 0.36 10.88
C ARG A 140 0.32 -0.43 9.79
N SER A 141 1.60 -0.15 9.62
CA SER A 141 2.43 -0.70 8.55
C SER A 141 3.57 -1.58 9.06
N ILE A 142 3.83 -2.66 8.34
CA ILE A 142 5.13 -3.34 8.37
C ILE A 142 6.09 -2.50 7.52
N SER A 143 7.20 -2.08 8.11
CA SER A 143 8.19 -1.22 7.43
C SER A 143 9.27 -2.04 6.73
N ILE A 144 9.44 -1.81 5.43
CA ILE A 144 10.47 -2.39 4.57
C ILE A 144 11.35 -1.24 4.04
N ALA A 145 12.46 -1.00 4.74
CA ALA A 145 13.40 0.06 4.38
C ALA A 145 14.41 -0.42 3.34
N LEU A 146 14.34 0.13 2.13
CA LEU A 146 15.27 -0.16 1.05
C LEU A 146 16.48 0.77 1.08
N LYS A 147 17.66 0.18 0.86
CA LYS A 147 18.92 0.92 0.70
C LYS A 147 19.41 0.79 -0.74
N ARG A 148 20.05 1.86 -1.22
CA ARG A 148 20.72 1.83 -2.53
C ARG A 148 21.85 0.82 -2.45
N LYS A 149 21.87 -0.10 -3.40
CA LYS A 149 22.96 -1.06 -3.58
C LYS A 149 24.28 -0.30 -3.77
N ARG A 150 25.31 -0.64 -3.01
CA ARG A 150 26.67 -0.14 -3.22
C ARG A 150 27.36 -0.93 -4.34
N ALA A 151 28.45 -0.38 -4.89
CA ALA A 151 29.16 -1.00 -6.01
C ALA A 151 29.82 -2.34 -5.62
N ASP A 152 30.21 -2.47 -4.35
CA ASP A 152 30.90 -3.60 -3.73
C ASP A 152 29.96 -4.68 -3.18
N GLU A 153 28.66 -4.40 -3.10
CA GLU A 153 27.69 -5.40 -2.64
C GLU A 153 27.40 -6.42 -3.75
N ALA A 154 27.75 -7.67 -3.50
CA ALA A 154 27.29 -8.78 -4.32
C ALA A 154 25.80 -9.01 -4.06
N VAL A 155 24.99 -8.88 -5.10
CA VAL A 155 23.56 -9.26 -5.07
C VAL A 155 23.29 -10.11 -6.30
N GLU A 156 22.47 -11.15 -6.12
CA GLU A 156 22.00 -11.93 -7.25
C GLU A 156 21.04 -11.09 -8.09
N SER A 157 21.14 -11.23 -9.42
CA SER A 157 20.17 -10.65 -10.33
C SER A 157 18.84 -11.35 -10.11
N PHE A 158 17.76 -10.58 -10.05
CA PHE A 158 16.40 -11.14 -10.01
C PHE A 158 15.97 -11.73 -11.38
N ARG A 159 16.75 -11.47 -12.44
CA ARG A 159 16.58 -12.05 -13.78
C ARG A 159 17.72 -12.99 -14.10
#